data_AF-A0A3B1EJU6-F1
#
_entry.id   AF-A0A3B1EJU6-F1
#
_cell.length_a   1.000
_cell.length_b   1.000
_cell.length_c   1.000
_cell.angle_alpha   90.00
_cell.angle_beta   90.00
_cell.angle_gamma   90.00
#
_symmetry.space_group_name_H-M   'P 1'
#
loop_
_entity.id
_entity.type
_entity.pdbx_description
1 polymer ?
#
loop_
_entity_poly.entity_id
_entity_poly.type
_entity_poly.pdbx_seq_one_letter_code
_entity_poly.pdbx_strand_id
1 'polypeptide(L)'
;MFGEKKINPYETQDSMGFTINWYSPMAYFLMFFSFIWCAFLVFWYSLVIAGGAPWIFVLFPLIHVAAGIGMVYYTLCLFLNKTYIDLDANYLSVEHKPIPWWRGNKALASKDIEQLYVKEKISQSKNGTNYTYQLRAKMVDQSDQEILSLPGIESHQAQEIEQQMERFLRINDRPVKGEYARTPSTEPLVHPRRQRRLLTDSPLELMYASEENEFSTIKDEALEIISVTQYDWHDGNSDKLFQLINEQRAERLVYLEQNKALLNAFSEKAIHISETGSIHFSMENPPKSIVVGGETYALSRLKKGDAFIGGVPDKIAVEQCVYVSTNQQRQIRIINNQDQLSCYKGEKLLMSDFGDTLDLNRPPIREKRRLDEEKNWDEGDFV
;
A
#
# COMPACT_ATOMS: atom_id res chain seq x y z
N MET A 1 -0.99 -10.22 -34.53
CA MET A 1 -1.28 -9.34 -33.40
C MET A 1 -2.33 -10.02 -32.54
N PHE A 2 -1.92 -10.60 -31.43
CA PHE A 2 -2.87 -11.06 -30.40
C PHE A 2 -3.30 -9.80 -29.63
N GLY A 3 -4.61 -9.61 -29.44
CA GLY A 3 -5.14 -8.38 -28.83
C GLY A 3 -4.53 -8.09 -27.47
N GLU A 4 -4.47 -6.80 -27.12
CA GLU A 4 -3.97 -6.32 -25.83
C GLU A 4 -4.64 -7.08 -24.68
N LYS A 5 -3.81 -7.62 -23.78
CA LYS A 5 -4.32 -8.21 -22.55
C LYS A 5 -4.77 -7.09 -21.62
N LYS A 6 -6.07 -7.09 -21.34
CA LYS A 6 -6.66 -6.19 -20.33
C LYS A 6 -6.27 -6.68 -18.93
N ILE A 7 -5.65 -5.78 -18.18
CA ILE A 7 -5.42 -5.91 -16.75
C ILE A 7 -6.53 -5.12 -16.07
N ASN A 8 -7.26 -5.76 -15.17
CA ASN A 8 -8.30 -5.09 -14.40
C ASN A 8 -7.76 -4.88 -12.98
N PRO A 9 -7.36 -3.66 -12.61
CA PRO A 9 -7.05 -3.33 -11.24
C PRO A 9 -8.34 -3.35 -10.40
N TYR A 10 -8.23 -3.77 -9.15
CA TYR A 10 -9.22 -3.52 -8.12
C TYR A 10 -8.49 -3.06 -6.86
N GLU A 11 -9.05 -2.05 -6.21
CA GLU A 11 -8.47 -1.45 -5.02
C GLU A 11 -9.57 -1.36 -3.96
N THR A 12 -9.24 -1.85 -2.77
CA THR A 12 -10.02 -1.66 -1.55
C THR A 12 -9.19 -0.82 -0.58
N GLN A 13 -9.74 -0.44 0.58
CA GLN A 13 -8.99 0.36 1.55
C GLN A 13 -7.69 -0.31 2.03
N ASP A 14 -7.68 -1.64 2.13
CA ASP A 14 -6.58 -2.41 2.74
C ASP A 14 -5.87 -3.36 1.77
N SER A 15 -6.34 -3.47 0.53
CA SER A 15 -5.75 -4.36 -0.48
C SER A 15 -5.89 -3.82 -1.90
N MET A 16 -4.86 -4.08 -2.70
CA MET A 16 -4.84 -3.85 -4.13
C MET A 16 -4.68 -5.19 -4.84
N GLY A 17 -5.27 -5.35 -6.01
CA GLY A 17 -4.99 -6.52 -6.83
C GLY A 17 -5.21 -6.33 -8.32
N PHE A 18 -4.71 -7.30 -9.06
CA PHE A 18 -4.79 -7.36 -10.51
C PHE A 18 -5.34 -8.71 -10.94
N THR A 19 -6.28 -8.70 -11.86
CA THR A 19 -6.73 -9.92 -12.54
C THR A 19 -6.18 -9.98 -13.96
N ILE A 20 -5.51 -11.09 -14.30
CA ILE A 20 -4.96 -11.34 -15.64
C ILE A 20 -5.60 -12.59 -16.23
N ASN A 21 -6.22 -12.44 -17.41
CA ASN A 21 -6.81 -13.57 -18.14
C ASN A 21 -5.73 -14.37 -18.90
N TRP A 22 -5.86 -15.69 -18.89
CA TRP A 22 -4.98 -16.57 -19.66
C TRP A 22 -5.39 -16.70 -21.12
N TYR A 23 -6.62 -16.30 -21.42
CA TYR A 23 -7.22 -16.40 -22.73
C TYR A 23 -6.30 -15.84 -23.82
N SER A 24 -6.13 -16.65 -24.85
CA SER A 24 -5.44 -16.31 -26.09
C SER A 24 -6.26 -16.87 -27.24
N PRO A 25 -6.42 -16.16 -28.38
CA PRO A 25 -7.06 -16.70 -29.58
C PRO A 25 -6.46 -18.04 -30.04
N MET A 26 -5.18 -18.30 -29.72
CA MET A 26 -4.51 -19.58 -29.96
C MET A 26 -5.19 -20.76 -29.25
N ALA A 27 -5.95 -20.52 -28.18
CA ALA A 27 -6.69 -21.55 -27.45
C ALA A 27 -7.70 -22.29 -28.34
N TYR A 28 -8.36 -21.61 -29.30
CA TYR A 28 -9.26 -22.26 -30.24
C TYR A 28 -8.55 -23.22 -31.19
N PHE A 29 -7.38 -22.80 -31.69
CA PHE A 29 -6.56 -23.67 -32.52
C PHE A 29 -6.07 -24.89 -31.73
N LEU A 30 -5.58 -24.68 -30.51
CA LEU A 30 -5.15 -25.76 -29.62
C LEU A 30 -6.29 -26.71 -29.27
N MET A 31 -7.51 -26.20 -29.05
CA MET A 31 -8.70 -27.02 -28.83
C MET A 31 -8.97 -27.94 -30.01
N PHE A 32 -9.06 -27.40 -31.22
CA PHE A 32 -9.26 -28.19 -32.44
C PHE A 32 -8.15 -29.23 -32.63
N PHE A 33 -6.90 -28.82 -32.47
CA PHE A 33 -5.75 -29.70 -32.62
C PHE A 33 -5.74 -30.82 -31.56
N SER A 34 -6.01 -30.50 -30.30
CA SER A 34 -6.08 -31.47 -29.21
C SER A 34 -7.19 -32.51 -29.42
N PHE A 35 -8.32 -32.09 -29.98
CA PHE A 35 -9.42 -33.00 -30.33
C PHE A 35 -9.02 -34.00 -31.41
N ILE A 36 -8.42 -33.52 -32.51
CA ILE A 36 -7.92 -34.39 -33.60
C ILE A 36 -6.84 -35.34 -33.07
N TRP A 37 -5.92 -34.84 -32.25
CA TRP A 37 -4.85 -35.64 -31.66
C TRP A 37 -5.40 -36.79 -30.80
N CYS A 38 -6.39 -36.49 -29.94
CA CYS A 38 -7.03 -37.52 -29.12
C CYS A 38 -7.78 -38.54 -29.99
N ALA A 39 -8.51 -38.10 -31.01
CA ALA A 39 -9.22 -38.98 -31.93
C ALA A 39 -8.25 -39.92 -32.68
N PHE A 40 -7.12 -39.38 -33.14
CA PHE A 40 -6.07 -40.16 -33.79
C PHE A 40 -5.49 -41.23 -32.85
N LEU A 41 -5.21 -40.90 -31.58
CA LEU A 41 -4.71 -41.88 -30.62
C LEU A 41 -5.73 -42.98 -30.33
N VAL A 42 -6.99 -42.64 -30.14
CA VAL A 42 -8.07 -43.63 -29.95
C VAL A 42 -8.16 -44.57 -31.15
N PHE A 43 -8.12 -44.03 -32.36
CA PHE A 43 -8.13 -44.81 -33.60
C PHE A 43 -6.90 -45.73 -33.70
N TRP A 44 -5.70 -45.21 -33.43
CA TRP A 44 -4.46 -45.98 -33.44
C TRP A 44 -4.52 -47.16 -32.47
N TYR A 45 -4.87 -46.92 -31.20
CA TYR A 45 -4.97 -47.98 -30.19
C TYR A 45 -6.04 -49.02 -30.56
N SER A 46 -7.17 -48.58 -31.14
CA SER A 46 -8.22 -49.50 -31.60
C SER A 46 -7.70 -50.45 -32.68
N LEU A 47 -6.94 -49.95 -33.66
CA LEU A 47 -6.33 -50.76 -34.72
C LEU A 47 -5.27 -51.72 -34.19
N VAL A 48 -4.37 -51.23 -33.33
CA VAL A 48 -3.26 -52.04 -32.77
C VAL A 48 -3.80 -53.19 -31.91
N ILE A 49 -4.81 -52.93 -31.08
CA ILE A 49 -5.42 -53.94 -30.21
C ILE A 49 -6.22 -54.95 -31.05
N ALA A 50 -7.05 -54.49 -31.99
CA ALA A 50 -7.87 -55.38 -32.82
C ALA A 50 -7.01 -56.23 -33.79
N GLY A 51 -5.90 -55.68 -34.27
CA GLY A 51 -4.99 -56.35 -35.20
C GLY A 51 -4.02 -57.35 -34.56
N GLY A 52 -4.00 -57.48 -33.22
CA GLY A 52 -3.08 -58.38 -32.51
C GLY A 52 -1.61 -57.99 -32.66
N ALA A 53 -1.33 -56.69 -32.83
CA ALA A 53 0.03 -56.21 -33.06
C ALA A 53 0.93 -56.42 -31.82
N PRO A 54 2.26 -56.51 -32.00
CA PRO A 54 3.19 -56.68 -30.88
C PRO A 54 3.07 -55.57 -29.83
N TRP A 55 3.26 -55.91 -28.54
CA TRP A 55 3.10 -54.99 -27.41
C TRP A 55 3.90 -53.68 -27.50
N ILE A 56 5.01 -53.67 -28.23
CA ILE A 56 5.80 -52.46 -28.44
C ILE A 56 4.98 -51.34 -29.12
N PHE A 57 4.04 -51.69 -30.00
CA PHE A 57 3.16 -50.71 -30.68
C PHE A 57 2.06 -50.14 -29.77
N VAL A 58 1.79 -50.82 -28.64
CA VAL A 58 0.89 -50.33 -27.58
C VAL A 58 1.65 -49.43 -26.60
N LEU A 59 2.88 -49.80 -26.24
CA LEU A 59 3.69 -49.07 -25.27
C LEU A 59 4.32 -47.80 -25.84
N PHE A 60 4.81 -47.84 -27.07
CA PHE A 60 5.51 -46.71 -27.69
C PHE A 60 4.68 -45.41 -27.72
N PRO A 61 3.37 -45.42 -28.04
CA PRO A 61 2.57 -44.20 -28.07
C PRO A 61 2.18 -43.63 -26.69
N LEU A 62 2.55 -44.27 -25.57
CA LEU A 62 2.16 -43.77 -24.23
C LEU A 62 2.64 -42.34 -23.96
N ILE A 63 3.83 -41.97 -24.45
CA ILE A 63 4.33 -40.59 -24.36
C ILE A 63 3.45 -39.60 -25.15
N HIS A 64 2.86 -40.05 -26.26
CA HIS A 64 1.95 -39.25 -27.08
C HIS A 64 0.58 -39.09 -26.40
N VAL A 65 0.13 -40.11 -25.66
CA VAL A 65 -1.05 -40.02 -24.78
C VAL A 65 -0.81 -38.99 -23.68
N ALA A 66 0.33 -39.07 -22.99
CA ALA A 66 0.69 -38.08 -21.97
C ALA A 66 0.75 -36.65 -22.54
N ALA A 67 1.34 -36.47 -23.73
CA ALA A 67 1.34 -35.20 -24.45
C ALA A 67 -0.08 -34.72 -24.81
N GLY A 68 -0.95 -35.63 -25.24
CA GLY A 68 -2.35 -35.32 -25.53
C GLY A 68 -3.12 -34.85 -24.30
N ILE A 69 -2.99 -35.56 -23.17
CA ILE A 69 -3.59 -35.16 -21.89
C ILE A 69 -3.07 -33.79 -21.45
N GLY A 70 -1.75 -33.58 -21.51
CA GLY A 70 -1.14 -32.30 -21.17
C GLY A 70 -1.63 -31.15 -22.05
N MET A 71 -1.84 -31.40 -23.34
CA MET A 71 -2.36 -30.42 -24.29
C MET A 71 -3.82 -30.06 -24.02
N VAL A 72 -4.67 -31.05 -23.76
CA VAL A 72 -6.08 -30.82 -23.37
C VAL A 72 -6.14 -30.02 -22.08
N TYR A 73 -5.39 -30.43 -21.06
CA TYR A 73 -5.29 -29.72 -19.78
C TYR A 73 -4.81 -28.27 -19.94
N TYR A 74 -3.76 -28.05 -20.74
CA TYR A 74 -3.25 -26.71 -21.02
C TYR A 74 -4.29 -25.85 -21.76
N THR A 75 -4.99 -26.43 -22.73
CA THR A 75 -6.05 -25.75 -23.48
C THR A 75 -7.19 -25.32 -22.55
N LEU A 76 -7.61 -26.19 -21.63
CA LEU A 76 -8.61 -25.85 -20.61
C LEU A 76 -8.14 -24.72 -19.70
N CYS A 77 -6.88 -24.74 -19.27
CA CYS A 77 -6.30 -23.63 -18.49
C CYS A 77 -6.33 -22.32 -19.27
N LEU A 78 -6.04 -22.31 -20.57
CA LEU A 78 -6.11 -21.08 -21.38
C LEU A 78 -7.52 -20.48 -21.42
N PHE A 79 -8.57 -21.30 -21.47
CA PHE A 79 -9.95 -20.81 -21.49
C PHE A 79 -10.46 -20.37 -20.13
N LEU A 80 -10.11 -21.12 -19.08
CA LEU A 80 -10.78 -20.98 -17.78
C LEU A 80 -9.93 -20.22 -16.75
N ASN A 81 -8.60 -20.32 -16.82
CA ASN A 81 -7.77 -19.77 -15.77
C ASN A 81 -7.63 -18.26 -15.84
N LYS A 82 -7.56 -17.68 -14.65
CA LYS A 82 -7.15 -16.33 -14.37
C LYS A 82 -6.02 -16.38 -13.35
N THR A 83 -5.10 -15.43 -13.47
CA THR A 83 -4.13 -15.13 -12.41
C THR A 83 -4.68 -13.97 -11.59
N TYR A 84 -4.74 -14.17 -10.28
CA TYR A 84 -5.03 -13.14 -9.30
C TYR A 84 -3.71 -12.78 -8.65
N ILE A 85 -3.39 -11.49 -8.65
CA ILE A 85 -2.27 -10.93 -7.90
C ILE A 85 -2.92 -10.08 -6.83
N ASP A 86 -2.86 -10.52 -5.58
CA ASP A 86 -3.42 -9.81 -4.45
C ASP A 86 -2.28 -9.27 -3.59
N LEU A 87 -2.41 -8.03 -3.18
CA LEU A 87 -1.42 -7.30 -2.41
C LEU A 87 -2.12 -6.63 -1.22
N ASP A 88 -1.69 -7.00 -0.02
CA ASP A 88 -2.13 -6.37 1.21
C ASP A 88 -0.91 -6.00 2.08
N ALA A 89 -1.17 -5.40 3.25
CA ALA A 89 -0.13 -4.97 4.18
C ALA A 89 0.78 -6.12 4.66
N ASN A 90 0.31 -7.37 4.62
CA ASN A 90 1.00 -8.55 5.11
C ASN A 90 1.63 -9.39 4.00
N TYR A 91 0.93 -9.59 2.89
CA TYR A 91 1.31 -10.52 1.82
C TYR A 91 1.08 -9.97 0.41
N LEU A 92 1.98 -10.34 -0.48
CA LEU A 92 1.81 -10.36 -1.92
C LEU A 92 1.56 -11.81 -2.33
N SER A 93 0.38 -12.11 -2.85
CA SER A 93 0.01 -13.45 -3.29
C SER A 93 -0.30 -13.51 -4.79
N VAL A 94 0.03 -14.64 -5.40
CA VAL A 94 -0.24 -14.95 -6.80
C VAL A 94 -0.95 -16.29 -6.86
N GLU A 95 -2.17 -16.29 -7.37
CA GLU A 95 -3.00 -17.48 -7.45
C GLU A 95 -3.51 -17.74 -8.86
N HIS A 96 -3.57 -19.02 -9.24
CA HIS A 96 -4.11 -19.47 -10.52
C HIS A 96 -5.38 -20.29 -10.29
N LYS A 97 -6.53 -19.77 -10.74
CA LYS A 97 -7.86 -20.38 -10.54
C LYS A 97 -8.66 -20.37 -11.84
N PRO A 98 -9.56 -21.34 -12.07
CA PRO A 98 -9.96 -22.41 -11.14
C PRO A 98 -9.13 -23.70 -11.26
N ILE A 99 -8.43 -23.94 -12.37
CA ILE A 99 -7.66 -25.18 -12.55
C ILE A 99 -6.27 -25.01 -11.93
N PRO A 100 -5.83 -25.90 -11.02
CA PRO A 100 -4.50 -25.82 -10.40
C PRO A 100 -3.42 -25.80 -11.47
N TRP A 101 -2.41 -24.94 -11.34
CA TRP A 101 -1.29 -24.84 -12.27
C TRP A 101 0.01 -25.33 -11.63
N TRP A 102 0.81 -26.10 -12.36
CA TRP A 102 2.03 -26.75 -11.87
C TRP A 102 3.12 -25.79 -11.35
N ARG A 103 3.13 -24.52 -11.77
CA ARG A 103 4.03 -23.51 -11.18
C ARG A 103 3.62 -23.04 -9.79
N GLY A 104 2.44 -23.46 -9.32
CA GLY A 104 1.93 -23.21 -7.98
C GLY A 104 1.45 -21.79 -7.75
N ASN A 105 0.77 -21.62 -6.62
CA ASN A 105 0.51 -20.30 -6.05
C ASN A 105 1.76 -19.83 -5.30
N LYS A 106 1.95 -18.52 -5.20
CA LYS A 106 3.04 -17.91 -4.43
C LYS A 106 2.48 -16.96 -3.39
N ALA A 107 3.12 -16.88 -2.25
CA ALA A 107 2.87 -15.87 -1.24
C ALA A 107 4.21 -15.38 -0.70
N LEU A 108 4.44 -14.08 -0.78
CA LEU A 108 5.61 -13.39 -0.25
C LEU A 108 5.13 -12.45 0.85
N ALA A 109 5.83 -12.37 1.98
CA ALA A 109 5.49 -11.40 3.00
C ALA A 109 5.85 -10.00 2.49
N SER A 110 4.89 -9.06 2.48
CA SER A 110 5.06 -7.70 1.95
C SER A 110 6.22 -6.96 2.63
N LYS A 111 6.42 -7.20 3.93
CA LYS A 111 7.52 -6.64 4.73
C LYS A 111 8.92 -7.10 4.31
N ASP A 112 9.02 -8.26 3.66
CA ASP A 112 10.29 -8.84 3.23
C ASP A 112 10.67 -8.39 1.81
N ILE A 113 9.78 -7.66 1.13
CA ILE A 113 10.02 -7.07 -0.19
C ILE A 113 10.78 -5.76 0.00
N GLU A 114 12.02 -5.71 -0.50
CA GLU A 114 12.83 -4.50 -0.53
C GLU A 114 12.49 -3.62 -1.73
N GLN A 115 12.31 -4.23 -2.91
CA GLN A 115 12.03 -3.54 -4.16
C GLN A 115 11.25 -4.44 -5.12
N LEU A 116 10.30 -3.87 -5.85
CA LEU A 116 9.68 -4.52 -7.01
C LEU A 116 10.34 -4.00 -8.28
N TYR A 117 10.46 -4.84 -9.30
CA TYR A 117 10.98 -4.38 -10.58
C TYR A 117 10.55 -5.29 -11.73
N VAL A 118 10.41 -4.70 -12.91
CA VAL A 118 10.16 -5.44 -14.15
C VAL A 118 11.47 -5.78 -14.85
N LYS A 119 11.62 -7.05 -15.21
CA LYS A 119 12.72 -7.55 -16.03
C LYS A 119 12.23 -7.94 -17.42
N GLU A 120 12.88 -7.42 -18.45
CA GLU A 120 12.63 -7.86 -19.82
C GLU A 120 13.39 -9.15 -20.14
N LYS A 121 12.68 -10.09 -20.75
CA LYS A 121 13.21 -11.32 -21.28
C LYS A 121 13.06 -11.31 -22.80
N ILE A 122 14.21 -11.27 -23.47
CA ILE A 122 14.30 -11.28 -24.92
C ILE A 122 14.49 -12.73 -25.39
N SER A 123 13.59 -13.22 -26.23
CA SER A 123 13.71 -14.52 -26.88
C SER A 123 13.90 -14.32 -28.38
N GLN A 124 15.09 -14.64 -28.89
CA GLN A 124 15.37 -14.58 -30.33
C GLN A 124 15.03 -15.92 -30.99
N SER A 125 14.31 -15.87 -32.10
CA SER A 125 13.99 -17.03 -32.94
C SER A 125 14.30 -16.72 -34.40
N LYS A 126 14.33 -17.76 -35.24
CA LYS A 126 14.51 -17.59 -36.70
C LYS A 126 13.46 -16.67 -37.35
N ASN A 127 12.30 -16.51 -36.70
CA ASN A 127 11.17 -15.73 -37.19
C ASN A 127 11.03 -14.36 -36.49
N GLY A 128 12.03 -13.94 -35.72
CA GLY A 128 12.04 -12.63 -35.05
C GLY A 128 12.31 -12.70 -33.55
N THR A 129 12.32 -11.51 -32.94
CA THR A 129 12.54 -11.29 -31.51
C THR A 129 11.20 -11.17 -30.80
N ASN A 130 11.01 -11.94 -29.74
CA ASN A 130 9.85 -11.84 -28.86
C ASN A 130 10.28 -11.27 -27.50
N TYR A 131 9.50 -10.32 -26.99
CA TYR A 131 9.72 -9.66 -25.71
C TYR A 131 8.70 -10.20 -24.70
N THR A 132 9.15 -10.48 -23.48
CA THR A 132 8.28 -10.89 -22.38
C THR A 132 8.75 -10.23 -21.11
N TYR A 133 7.84 -9.70 -20.32
CA TYR A 133 8.15 -9.03 -19.08
C TYR A 133 7.93 -9.98 -17.89
N GLN A 134 8.77 -9.85 -16.88
CA GLN A 134 8.67 -10.59 -15.62
C GLN A 134 8.62 -9.59 -14.48
N LEU A 135 7.58 -9.68 -13.65
CA LEU A 135 7.53 -8.98 -12.38
C LEU A 135 8.37 -9.76 -11.36
N ARG A 136 9.30 -9.08 -10.70
CA ARG A 136 10.23 -9.68 -9.74
C ARG A 136 10.25 -8.88 -8.46
N ALA A 137 10.54 -9.56 -7.36
CA ALA A 137 10.78 -8.96 -6.05
C ALA A 137 12.26 -9.16 -5.68
N LYS A 138 12.92 -8.06 -5.33
CA LYS A 138 14.15 -8.06 -4.56
C LYS A 138 13.76 -8.11 -3.09
N MET A 139 14.24 -9.13 -2.39
CA MET A 139 13.92 -9.37 -0.98
C MET A 139 14.98 -8.70 -0.07
N VAL A 140 14.62 -8.43 1.18
CA VAL A 140 15.52 -7.84 2.20
C VAL A 140 16.79 -8.68 2.42
N ASP A 141 16.69 -10.00 2.29
CA ASP A 141 17.82 -10.94 2.36
C ASP A 141 18.71 -10.92 1.09
N GLN A 142 18.48 -9.98 0.18
CA GLN A 142 19.12 -9.83 -1.12
C GLN A 142 18.81 -10.94 -2.14
N SER A 143 17.90 -11.87 -1.84
CA SER A 143 17.41 -12.82 -2.83
C SER A 143 16.54 -12.14 -3.89
N ASP A 144 16.50 -12.72 -5.08
CA ASP A 144 15.73 -12.22 -6.22
C ASP A 144 14.71 -13.29 -6.63
N GLN A 145 13.42 -12.96 -6.47
CA GLN A 145 12.33 -13.89 -6.70
C GLN A 145 11.47 -13.45 -7.87
N GLU A 146 11.27 -14.37 -8.82
CA GLU A 146 10.27 -14.16 -9.88
C GLU A 146 8.87 -14.27 -9.26
N ILE A 147 8.08 -13.21 -9.34
CA ILE A 147 6.68 -13.22 -8.88
C ILE A 147 5.86 -13.87 -9.98
N LEU A 148 5.82 -13.22 -11.14
CA LEU A 148 4.97 -13.60 -12.25
C LEU A 148 5.62 -13.25 -13.59
N SER A 149 5.51 -14.15 -14.57
CA SER A 149 5.76 -13.81 -15.96
C SER A 149 4.49 -13.25 -16.58
N LEU A 150 4.62 -12.12 -17.29
CA LEU A 150 3.55 -11.33 -17.89
C LEU A 150 3.56 -11.52 -19.43
N PRO A 151 3.11 -12.68 -19.97
CA PRO A 151 3.12 -12.91 -21.41
C PRO A 151 2.03 -12.11 -22.12
N GLY A 152 2.41 -11.37 -23.16
CA GLY A 152 1.48 -10.60 -24.01
C GLY A 152 1.04 -9.28 -23.39
N ILE A 153 1.79 -8.77 -22.41
CA ILE A 153 1.63 -7.44 -21.81
C ILE A 153 2.72 -6.54 -22.39
N GLU A 154 2.40 -5.27 -22.65
CA GLU A 154 3.37 -4.30 -23.14
C GLU A 154 4.27 -3.76 -22.02
N SER A 155 5.42 -3.20 -22.37
CA SER A 155 6.37 -2.64 -21.40
C SER A 155 5.74 -1.61 -20.47
N HIS A 156 4.94 -0.69 -21.03
CA HIS A 156 4.30 0.37 -20.26
C HIS A 156 3.32 -0.19 -19.21
N GLN A 157 2.54 -1.21 -19.57
CA GLN A 157 1.60 -1.87 -18.66
C GLN A 157 2.33 -2.63 -17.56
N ALA A 158 3.45 -3.28 -17.87
CA ALA A 158 4.27 -3.96 -16.87
C ALA A 158 4.84 -2.96 -15.86
N GLN A 159 5.36 -1.82 -16.32
CA GLN A 159 5.84 -0.74 -15.47
C GLN A 159 4.73 -0.09 -14.64
N GLU A 160 3.52 0.04 -15.20
CA GLU A 160 2.37 0.56 -14.48
C GLU A 160 1.98 -0.36 -13.31
N ILE A 161 1.97 -1.69 -13.54
CA ILE A 161 1.75 -2.67 -12.47
C ILE A 161 2.79 -2.51 -11.35
N GLU A 162 4.07 -2.46 -11.72
CA GLU A 162 5.16 -2.25 -10.75
C GLU A 162 4.93 -0.99 -9.92
N GLN A 163 4.68 0.16 -10.57
CA GLN A 163 4.45 1.43 -9.89
C GLN A 163 3.25 1.42 -8.97
N GLN A 164 2.13 0.82 -9.39
CA GLN A 164 0.94 0.74 -8.56
C GLN A 164 1.21 -0.12 -7.31
N MET A 165 1.90 -1.25 -7.46
CA MET A 165 2.28 -2.11 -6.33
C MET A 165 3.29 -1.44 -5.39
N GLU A 166 4.28 -0.74 -5.93
CA GLU A 166 5.25 0.02 -5.11
C GLU A 166 4.59 1.15 -4.33
N ARG A 167 3.69 1.90 -4.97
CA ARG A 167 2.90 2.96 -4.31
C ARG A 167 2.08 2.39 -3.17
N PHE A 168 1.40 1.27 -3.41
CA PHE A 168 0.60 0.59 -2.38
C PHE A 168 1.47 0.12 -1.20
N LEU A 169 2.64 -0.49 -1.47
CA LEU A 169 3.58 -0.94 -0.43
C LEU A 169 4.42 0.18 0.20
N ARG A 170 4.29 1.42 -0.28
CA ARG A 170 5.14 2.56 0.10
C ARG A 170 6.63 2.24 -0.06
N ILE A 171 6.97 1.54 -1.15
CA ILE A 171 8.34 1.25 -1.56
C ILE A 171 8.87 2.43 -2.36
N ASN A 172 10.06 2.91 -2.00
CA ASN A 172 10.75 3.94 -2.77
C ASN A 172 11.44 3.28 -3.95
N ASP A 173 10.97 3.59 -5.16
CA ASP A 173 11.55 3.10 -6.40
C ASP A 173 13.06 3.38 -6.47
N ARG A 174 13.83 2.34 -6.76
CA ARG A 174 15.29 2.39 -6.93
C ARG A 174 15.66 1.56 -8.15
N PRO A 175 16.61 2.05 -8.97
CA PRO A 175 17.05 1.29 -10.12
C PRO A 175 17.64 -0.06 -9.70
N VAL A 176 17.05 -1.14 -10.20
CA VAL A 176 17.54 -2.50 -9.96
C VAL A 176 18.39 -2.97 -11.13
N LYS A 177 19.54 -3.59 -10.84
CA LYS A 177 20.39 -4.15 -11.89
C LYS A 177 19.63 -5.20 -12.71
N GLY A 178 19.39 -4.91 -13.99
CA GLY A 178 18.66 -5.80 -14.90
C GLY A 178 17.16 -5.50 -15.02
N GLU A 179 16.71 -4.40 -14.43
CA GLU A 179 15.41 -3.80 -14.69
C GLU A 179 15.28 -3.37 -16.16
N TYR A 180 14.08 -3.48 -16.71
CA TYR A 180 13.77 -3.01 -18.04
C TYR A 180 13.73 -1.48 -18.05
N ALA A 181 14.50 -0.89 -18.98
CA ALA A 181 14.79 0.53 -19.10
C ALA A 181 13.61 1.45 -18.72
N ARG A 182 13.67 1.99 -17.52
CA ARG A 182 12.91 3.16 -17.12
C ARG A 182 13.68 4.39 -17.58
N THR A 183 13.06 5.22 -18.42
CA THR A 183 13.45 6.64 -18.40
C THR A 183 13.03 7.11 -17.02
N PRO A 184 13.94 7.51 -16.12
CA PRO A 184 13.54 7.95 -14.79
C PRO A 184 12.50 9.05 -14.97
N SER A 185 11.30 8.83 -14.39
CA SER A 185 10.33 9.90 -14.21
C SER A 185 11.10 11.07 -13.62
N THR A 186 11.15 12.19 -14.35
CA THR A 186 11.97 13.35 -13.97
C THR A 186 11.43 14.01 -12.71
N GLU A 187 10.23 13.62 -12.26
CA GLU A 187 9.69 13.95 -10.96
C GLU A 187 9.65 12.68 -10.11
N PRO A 188 10.49 12.58 -9.06
CA PRO A 188 10.31 11.54 -8.06
C PRO A 188 8.91 11.72 -7.45
N LEU A 189 8.13 10.64 -7.38
CA LEU A 189 6.95 10.60 -6.51
C LEU A 189 7.44 10.94 -5.11
N VAL A 190 7.11 12.14 -4.63
CA VAL A 190 7.59 12.60 -3.34
C VAL A 190 6.70 11.96 -2.29
N HIS A 191 7.20 10.91 -1.66
CA HIS A 191 6.56 10.31 -0.50
C HIS A 191 7.03 11.00 0.78
N PRO A 192 6.19 11.00 1.84
CA PRO A 192 6.66 11.39 3.15
C PRO A 192 7.88 10.53 3.53
N ARG A 193 8.86 11.15 4.17
CA ARG A 193 10.09 10.51 4.65
C ARG A 193 9.69 9.32 5.52
N ARG A 194 10.00 8.11 5.04
CA ARG A 194 9.67 6.86 5.73
C ARG A 194 10.38 6.82 7.07
N GLN A 195 9.59 6.75 8.13
CA GLN A 195 10.11 6.61 9.49
C GLN A 195 10.21 5.13 9.81
N ARG A 196 11.39 4.72 10.27
CA ARG A 196 11.58 3.36 10.76
C ARG A 196 10.79 3.23 12.05
N ARG A 197 9.78 2.35 12.09
CA ARG A 197 9.14 1.91 13.34
C ARG A 197 10.23 1.22 14.16
N LEU A 198 10.83 1.96 15.09
CA LEU A 198 11.74 1.37 16.06
C LEU A 198 10.88 0.54 17.02
N LEU A 199 11.36 -0.66 17.34
CA LEU A 199 10.79 -1.47 18.42
C LEU A 199 11.18 -0.80 19.73
N THR A 200 10.40 0.19 20.15
CA THR A 200 10.60 0.94 21.38
C THR A 200 9.33 0.94 22.20
N ASP A 201 9.48 0.85 23.51
CA ASP A 201 8.37 0.85 24.48
C ASP A 201 7.91 2.27 24.83
N SER A 202 8.31 3.29 24.06
CA SER A 202 7.93 4.69 24.31
C SER A 202 6.54 4.95 23.74
N PRO A 203 5.53 5.30 24.57
CA PRO A 203 4.17 5.58 24.09
C PRO A 203 4.12 6.68 23.01
N LEU A 204 5.05 7.64 23.11
CA LEU A 204 5.15 8.76 22.19
C LEU A 204 5.76 8.37 20.84
N GLU A 205 6.69 7.40 20.83
CA GLU A 205 7.20 6.82 19.59
C GLU A 205 6.17 5.89 18.94
N LEU A 206 5.39 5.16 19.74
CA LEU A 206 4.26 4.37 19.26
C LEU A 206 3.22 5.26 18.56
N MET A 207 2.78 6.33 19.22
CA MET A 207 1.85 7.29 18.61
C MET A 207 2.45 7.95 17.37
N TYR A 208 3.73 8.30 17.40
CA TYR A 208 4.41 8.89 16.25
C TYR A 208 4.47 7.93 15.05
N ALA A 209 4.55 6.63 15.29
CA ALA A 209 4.48 5.60 14.26
C ALA A 209 3.04 5.26 13.81
N SER A 210 2.02 5.79 14.47
CA SER A 210 0.63 5.44 14.18
C SER A 210 0.12 5.99 12.85
N GLU A 211 -0.89 5.28 12.34
CA GLU A 211 -1.57 5.54 11.08
C GLU A 211 -3.07 5.85 11.31
N GLU A 212 -3.77 6.21 10.23
CA GLU A 212 -5.22 6.44 10.27
C GLU A 212 -5.97 5.14 10.65
N ASN A 213 -7.10 5.30 11.33
CA ASN A 213 -7.93 4.23 11.91
C ASN A 213 -7.29 3.43 13.05
N GLU A 214 -6.08 3.79 13.50
CA GLU A 214 -5.52 3.27 14.75
C GLU A 214 -6.07 4.04 15.97
N PHE A 215 -5.99 3.40 17.13
CA PHE A 215 -6.41 3.97 18.40
C PHE A 215 -5.21 4.35 19.27
N SER A 216 -5.32 5.48 19.96
CA SER A 216 -4.34 5.95 20.94
C SER A 216 -5.05 6.36 22.23
N THR A 217 -4.38 6.17 23.37
CA THR A 217 -4.89 6.60 24.67
C THR A 217 -4.14 7.83 25.13
N ILE A 218 -4.85 8.94 25.35
CA ILE A 218 -4.27 10.20 25.82
C ILE A 218 -5.07 10.71 27.02
N LYS A 219 -4.43 10.89 28.17
CA LYS A 219 -5.04 11.27 29.45
C LYS A 219 -6.21 10.36 29.83
N ASP A 220 -5.98 9.05 29.76
CA ASP A 220 -6.95 7.99 30.03
C ASP A 220 -8.20 7.98 29.11
N GLU A 221 -8.14 8.73 28.00
CA GLU A 221 -9.19 8.80 26.99
C GLU A 221 -8.76 8.05 25.73
N ALA A 222 -9.55 7.07 25.30
CA ALA A 222 -9.33 6.35 24.04
C ALA A 222 -9.81 7.21 22.87
N LEU A 223 -8.94 7.40 21.89
CA LEU A 223 -9.14 8.28 20.74
C LEU A 223 -8.82 7.53 19.45
N GLU A 224 -9.68 7.67 18.45
CA GLU A 224 -9.47 7.16 17.10
C GLU A 224 -8.73 8.21 16.26
N ILE A 225 -7.70 7.79 15.54
CA ILE A 225 -6.95 8.65 14.62
C ILE A 225 -7.70 8.70 13.29
N ILE A 226 -8.30 9.84 12.96
CA ILE A 226 -9.07 10.00 11.72
C ILE A 226 -8.27 10.63 10.58
N SER A 227 -7.19 11.34 10.91
CA SER A 227 -6.30 11.92 9.92
C SER A 227 -4.90 12.11 10.50
N VAL A 228 -3.90 11.86 9.65
CA VAL A 228 -2.50 12.18 9.93
C VAL A 228 -1.94 13.11 8.85
N THR A 229 -1.37 14.23 9.27
CA THR A 229 -0.57 15.12 8.41
C THR A 229 0.88 15.03 8.83
N GLN A 230 1.76 14.59 7.93
CA GLN A 230 3.21 14.59 8.14
C GLN A 230 3.84 15.84 7.52
N TYR A 231 4.73 16.50 8.25
CA TYR A 231 5.52 17.62 7.78
C TYR A 231 6.99 17.21 7.70
N ASP A 232 7.57 17.18 6.51
CA ASP A 232 8.99 16.95 6.33
C ASP A 232 9.72 18.25 6.12
N TRP A 233 10.56 18.59 7.09
CA TRP A 233 11.30 19.83 7.07
C TRP A 233 12.63 19.68 6.32
N HIS A 234 13.10 20.78 5.75
CA HIS A 234 14.39 20.88 5.07
C HIS A 234 15.59 20.64 6.01
N ASP A 235 15.40 20.74 7.33
CA ASP A 235 16.42 20.45 8.33
C ASP A 235 16.63 18.95 8.60
N GLY A 236 15.84 18.09 7.95
CA GLY A 236 15.90 16.63 8.09
C GLY A 236 15.01 16.06 9.18
N ASN A 237 14.29 16.87 9.95
CA ASN A 237 13.27 16.40 10.90
C ASN A 237 11.93 16.20 10.21
N SER A 238 11.08 15.36 10.81
CA SER A 238 9.69 15.20 10.41
C SER A 238 8.79 15.46 11.61
N ASP A 239 7.69 16.18 11.45
CA ASP A 239 6.69 16.36 12.49
C ASP A 239 5.37 15.73 12.04
N LYS A 240 4.48 15.43 12.98
CA LYS A 240 3.14 14.90 12.66
C LYS A 240 2.06 15.66 13.40
N LEU A 241 0.95 15.93 12.73
CA LEU A 241 -0.29 16.41 13.32
C LEU A 241 -1.34 15.32 13.18
N PHE A 242 -1.87 14.88 14.31
CA PHE A 242 -2.95 13.92 14.40
C PHE A 242 -4.25 14.64 14.68
N GLN A 243 -5.27 14.36 13.89
CA GLN A 243 -6.66 14.67 14.24
C GLN A 243 -7.28 13.41 14.82
N LEU A 244 -7.71 13.50 16.07
CA LEU A 244 -8.31 12.39 16.79
C LEU A 244 -9.74 12.72 17.21
N ILE A 245 -10.58 11.69 17.34
CA ILE A 245 -11.93 11.81 17.87
C ILE A 245 -12.15 10.82 19.02
N ASN A 246 -12.93 11.25 20.01
CA ASN A 246 -13.41 10.36 21.07
C ASN A 246 -14.77 9.72 20.72
N GLU A 247 -15.32 8.91 21.62
CA GLU A 247 -16.63 8.26 21.44
C GLU A 247 -17.79 9.26 21.21
N GLN A 248 -17.68 10.47 21.76
CA GLN A 248 -18.64 11.56 21.58
C GLN A 248 -18.38 12.39 20.32
N ARG A 249 -17.43 11.97 19.46
CA ARG A 249 -16.94 12.72 18.28
C ARG A 249 -16.40 14.10 18.60
N ALA A 250 -15.93 14.32 19.82
CA ALA A 250 -15.18 15.54 20.14
C ALA A 250 -13.79 15.43 19.51
N GLU A 251 -13.44 16.42 18.70
CA GLU A 251 -12.15 16.48 18.02
C GLU A 251 -11.03 16.97 18.97
N ARG A 252 -9.87 16.34 18.85
CA ARG A 252 -8.63 16.75 19.50
C ARG A 252 -7.51 16.75 18.47
N LEU A 253 -6.67 17.79 18.50
CA LEU A 253 -5.45 17.86 17.71
C LEU A 253 -4.26 17.55 18.60
N VAL A 254 -3.36 16.69 18.12
CA VAL A 254 -2.08 16.40 18.78
C VAL A 254 -0.96 16.56 17.78
N TYR A 255 -0.03 17.47 18.09
CA TYR A 255 1.14 17.73 17.29
C TYR A 255 2.37 17.11 17.95
N LEU A 256 3.07 16.25 17.21
CA LEU A 256 4.32 15.63 17.60
C LEU A 256 5.47 16.26 16.82
N GLU A 257 6.36 16.94 17.54
CA GLU A 257 7.56 17.56 16.99
C GLU A 257 8.78 16.67 17.23
N GLN A 258 9.52 16.37 16.18
CA GLN A 258 10.82 15.70 16.26
C GLN A 258 11.96 16.72 16.28
N ASN A 259 12.85 16.59 17.26
CA ASN A 259 14.07 17.37 17.36
C ASN A 259 15.23 16.44 17.73
N LYS A 260 16.05 16.08 16.73
CA LYS A 260 17.26 15.24 16.93
C LYS A 260 16.96 13.95 17.71
N ALA A 261 15.97 13.20 17.26
CA ALA A 261 15.44 11.97 17.89
C ALA A 261 14.64 12.14 19.19
N LEU A 262 14.54 13.35 19.76
CA LEU A 262 13.60 13.62 20.85
C LEU A 262 12.26 14.04 20.28
N LEU A 263 11.18 13.41 20.76
CA LEU A 263 9.83 13.78 20.40
C LEU A 263 9.21 14.64 21.50
N ASN A 264 8.56 15.74 21.11
CA ASN A 264 7.74 16.56 22.00
C ASN A 264 6.30 16.51 21.51
N ALA A 265 5.35 16.35 22.42
CA ALA A 265 3.93 16.35 22.09
C ALA A 265 3.24 17.61 22.60
N PHE A 266 2.28 18.10 21.83
CA PHE A 266 1.44 19.23 22.17
C PHE A 266 -0.01 18.91 21.84
N SER A 267 -0.92 19.12 22.79
CA SER A 267 -2.36 19.17 22.49
C SER A 267 -2.65 20.56 21.92
N GLU A 268 -3.13 20.60 20.68
CA GLU A 268 -3.36 21.84 19.96
C GLU A 268 -4.85 22.16 19.82
N LYS A 269 -5.16 23.46 19.74
CA LYS A 269 -6.47 23.99 19.37
C LYS A 269 -6.29 25.07 18.33
N ALA A 270 -7.09 25.01 17.26
CA ALA A 270 -7.12 26.07 16.26
C ALA A 270 -7.62 27.39 16.88
N ILE A 271 -6.93 28.49 16.58
CA ILE A 271 -7.29 29.85 17.00
C ILE A 271 -7.24 30.79 15.79
N HIS A 272 -7.94 31.92 15.86
CA HIS A 272 -7.88 32.88 14.77
C HIS A 272 -6.58 33.70 14.85
N ILE A 273 -5.97 34.01 13.70
CA ILE A 273 -4.70 34.74 13.65
C ILE A 273 -4.79 36.12 14.33
N SER A 274 -5.97 36.75 14.32
CA SER A 274 -6.20 38.03 15.00
C SER A 274 -6.03 37.94 16.53
N GLU A 275 -6.13 36.76 17.12
CA GLU A 275 -5.92 36.53 18.56
C GLU A 275 -4.45 36.69 18.97
N THR A 276 -3.51 36.73 18.01
CA THR A 276 -2.07 36.93 18.25
C THR A 276 -1.66 38.38 18.51
N GLY A 277 -2.62 39.31 18.46
CA GLY A 277 -2.38 40.75 18.60
C GLY A 277 -1.60 41.37 17.44
N SER A 278 -1.17 40.57 16.45
CA SER A 278 -0.40 40.99 15.29
C SER A 278 -1.34 41.22 14.11
N ILE A 279 -1.73 42.47 13.88
CA ILE A 279 -2.69 42.85 12.82
C ILE A 279 -2.11 42.60 11.41
N HIS A 280 -0.79 42.58 11.26
CA HIS A 280 -0.08 42.32 10.00
C HIS A 280 0.97 41.24 10.17
N PHE A 281 0.54 39.99 10.20
CA PHE A 281 1.45 38.85 10.23
C PHE A 281 1.92 38.51 8.79
N SER A 282 3.23 38.40 8.59
CA SER A 282 3.85 37.94 7.34
C SER A 282 4.91 36.89 7.63
N MET A 283 4.93 35.82 6.85
CA MET A 283 5.95 34.76 6.97
C MET A 283 7.34 35.21 6.51
N GLU A 284 7.43 36.25 5.69
CA GLU A 284 8.72 36.80 5.24
C GLU A 284 9.44 37.53 6.37
N ASN A 285 8.68 38.20 7.24
CA ASN A 285 9.19 38.98 8.37
C ASN A 285 8.32 38.74 9.61
N PRO A 286 8.38 37.53 10.20
CA PRO A 286 7.54 37.20 11.34
C PRO A 286 7.95 38.05 12.55
N PRO A 287 6.99 38.54 13.37
CA PRO A 287 7.30 39.30 14.56
C PRO A 287 8.16 38.47 15.51
N LYS A 288 9.10 39.11 16.23
CA LYS A 288 9.97 38.41 17.20
C LYS A 288 9.21 37.87 18.41
N SER A 289 8.06 38.45 18.72
CA SER A 289 7.17 38.02 19.78
C SER A 289 5.74 38.36 19.46
N ILE A 290 4.81 37.56 19.96
CA ILE A 290 3.37 37.77 19.86
C ILE A 290 2.73 37.68 21.25
N VAL A 291 1.54 38.24 21.40
CA VAL A 291 0.77 38.18 22.65
C VAL A 291 -0.55 37.50 22.36
N VAL A 292 -0.80 36.37 23.03
CA VAL A 292 -2.05 35.60 22.89
C VAL A 292 -2.65 35.42 24.27
N GLY A 293 -3.85 35.97 24.49
CA GLY A 293 -4.55 35.85 25.77
C GLY A 293 -3.79 36.46 26.96
N GLY A 294 -3.02 37.53 26.73
CA GLY A 294 -2.23 38.21 27.76
C GLY A 294 -0.87 37.59 28.07
N GLU A 295 -0.53 36.45 27.47
CA GLU A 295 0.78 35.81 27.59
C GLU A 295 1.66 36.15 26.38
N THR A 296 2.94 36.43 26.62
CA THR A 296 3.93 36.71 25.58
C THR A 296 4.63 35.43 25.13
N TYR A 297 4.71 35.24 23.82
CA TYR A 297 5.41 34.12 23.19
C TYR A 297 6.53 34.66 22.30
N ALA A 298 7.74 34.11 22.42
CA ALA A 298 8.89 34.50 21.62
C ALA A 298 9.05 33.57 20.42
N LEU A 299 9.41 34.10 19.26
CA LEU A 299 9.70 33.31 18.06
C LEU A 299 10.90 32.40 18.36
N SER A 300 10.66 31.09 18.32
CA SER A 300 11.68 30.07 18.61
C SER A 300 12.23 29.43 17.34
N ARG A 301 11.35 29.12 16.37
CA ARG A 301 11.73 28.39 15.15
C ARG A 301 10.97 28.89 13.94
N LEU A 302 11.66 28.87 12.79
CA LEU A 302 11.09 29.03 11.46
C LEU A 302 11.49 27.81 10.64
N LYS A 303 10.51 27.04 10.17
CA LYS A 303 10.72 25.83 9.37
C LYS A 303 10.11 26.01 7.99
N LYS A 304 10.76 25.44 6.97
CA LYS A 304 10.23 25.29 5.62
C LYS A 304 10.34 23.84 5.21
N GLY A 305 9.35 23.33 4.51
CA GLY A 305 9.27 21.93 4.15
C GLY A 305 8.06 21.60 3.31
N ASP A 306 7.72 20.32 3.32
CA ASP A 306 6.60 19.76 2.60
C ASP A 306 5.62 19.10 3.58
N ALA A 307 4.32 19.29 3.38
CA ALA A 307 3.26 18.57 4.09
C ALA A 307 2.67 17.47 3.20
N PHE A 308 2.38 16.35 3.84
CA PHE A 308 1.72 15.18 3.28
C PHE A 308 0.45 14.93 4.10
N ILE A 309 -0.70 15.15 3.48
CA ILE A 309 -2.01 15.03 4.10
C ILE A 309 -2.64 13.72 3.62
N GLY A 310 -3.18 12.91 4.53
CA GLY A 310 -3.92 11.70 4.17
C GLY A 310 -4.99 11.97 3.11
N GLY A 311 -5.01 11.14 2.06
CA GLY A 311 -5.94 11.28 0.92
C GLY A 311 -5.59 12.38 -0.11
N VAL A 312 -4.53 13.17 0.10
CA VAL A 312 -4.04 14.14 -0.89
C VAL A 312 -2.79 13.55 -1.58
N PRO A 313 -2.82 13.35 -2.92
CA PRO A 313 -1.74 12.67 -3.62
C PRO A 313 -0.44 13.50 -3.71
N ASP A 314 -0.57 14.83 -3.72
CA ASP A 314 0.54 15.76 -3.90
C ASP A 314 0.99 16.34 -2.57
N LYS A 315 2.31 16.55 -2.45
CA LYS A 315 2.87 17.31 -1.33
C LYS A 315 2.50 18.78 -1.44
N ILE A 316 2.38 19.44 -0.29
CA ILE A 316 2.09 20.86 -0.22
C ILE A 316 3.31 21.56 0.39
N ALA A 317 3.89 22.53 -0.31
CA ALA A 317 4.95 23.35 0.27
C ALA A 317 4.40 24.14 1.47
N VAL A 318 5.07 24.05 2.62
CA VAL A 318 4.65 24.73 3.84
C VAL A 318 5.78 25.50 4.50
N GLU A 319 5.39 26.57 5.16
CA GLU A 319 6.24 27.30 6.08
C GLU A 319 5.59 27.34 7.47
N GLN A 320 6.40 27.22 8.51
CA GLN A 320 5.92 27.19 9.89
C GLN A 320 6.73 28.13 10.79
N CYS A 321 6.04 28.99 11.53
CA CYS A 321 6.60 29.75 12.64
C CYS A 321 6.13 29.13 13.96
N VAL A 322 7.07 28.86 14.87
CA VAL A 322 6.78 28.34 16.21
C VAL A 322 7.20 29.38 17.24
N TYR A 323 6.22 29.88 17.99
CA TYR A 323 6.42 30.78 19.11
C TYR A 323 6.25 29.99 20.41
N VAL A 324 7.13 30.22 21.38
CA VAL A 324 7.13 29.44 22.62
C VAL A 324 7.03 30.41 23.81
N SER A 325 6.23 30.02 24.80
CA SER A 325 6.11 30.72 26.08
C SER A 325 7.41 30.69 26.87
N THR A 326 7.59 31.61 27.83
CA THR A 326 8.81 31.71 28.64
C THR A 326 9.14 30.42 29.40
N ASN A 327 8.13 29.65 29.81
CA ASN A 327 8.29 28.37 30.53
C ASN A 327 8.36 27.13 29.60
N GLN A 328 8.26 27.32 28.28
CA GLN A 328 8.26 26.27 27.26
C GLN A 328 7.15 25.21 27.40
N GLN A 329 6.09 25.48 28.17
CA GLN A 329 4.96 24.58 28.33
C GLN A 329 3.85 24.83 27.30
N ARG A 330 3.87 25.99 26.65
CA ARG A 330 2.91 26.37 25.62
C ARG A 330 3.60 26.89 24.38
N GLN A 331 2.97 26.65 23.23
CA GLN A 331 3.42 27.15 21.95
C GLN A 331 2.27 27.73 21.13
N ILE A 332 2.60 28.63 20.21
CA ILE A 332 1.74 29.06 19.12
C ILE A 332 2.43 28.67 17.82
N ARG A 333 1.72 27.92 16.98
CA ARG A 333 2.20 27.44 15.70
C ARG A 333 1.40 28.08 14.59
N ILE A 334 2.08 28.83 13.73
CA ILE A 334 1.47 29.46 12.56
C ILE A 334 2.03 28.76 11.35
N ILE A 335 1.15 28.19 10.53
CA ILE A 335 1.49 27.45 9.32
C ILE A 335 0.95 28.23 8.14
N ASN A 336 1.76 28.39 7.09
CA ASN A 336 1.33 28.86 5.79
C ASN A 336 1.33 27.69 4.80
N ASN A 337 0.15 27.35 4.30
CA ASN A 337 -0.04 26.38 3.23
C ASN A 337 -0.57 27.14 2.00
N GLN A 338 0.26 27.39 0.99
CA GLN A 338 -0.17 28.07 -0.25
C GLN A 338 -0.99 29.36 -0.01
N ASP A 339 -0.46 30.27 0.81
CA ASP A 339 -1.08 31.55 1.20
C ASP A 339 -2.29 31.44 2.16
N GLN A 340 -2.64 30.23 2.62
CA GLN A 340 -3.61 30.04 3.68
C GLN A 340 -2.92 29.87 5.04
N LEU A 341 -3.09 30.88 5.90
CA LEU A 341 -2.56 30.87 7.27
C LEU A 341 -3.49 30.10 8.22
N SER A 342 -2.91 29.15 8.94
CA SER A 342 -3.55 28.44 10.05
C SER A 342 -2.78 28.69 11.34
N CYS A 343 -3.49 28.93 12.44
CA CYS A 343 -2.87 29.22 13.74
C CYS A 343 -3.38 28.24 14.80
N TYR A 344 -2.45 27.68 15.56
CA TYR A 344 -2.73 26.69 16.59
C TYR A 344 -2.10 27.12 17.90
N LYS A 345 -2.84 26.99 19.00
CA LYS A 345 -2.33 27.11 20.35
C LYS A 345 -2.14 25.73 20.95
N GLY A 346 -0.90 25.41 21.31
CA GLY A 346 -0.49 24.13 21.86
C GLY A 346 -0.14 24.21 23.34
N GLU A 347 -0.53 23.19 24.10
CA GLU A 347 -0.06 22.93 25.46
C GLU A 347 0.71 21.61 25.48
N LYS A 348 1.88 21.61 26.13
CA LYS A 348 2.80 20.47 26.14
C LYS A 348 2.15 19.29 26.85
N LEU A 349 2.21 18.12 26.21
CA LEU A 349 1.83 16.84 26.79
C LEU A 349 3.09 16.15 27.34
N LEU A 350 2.93 15.48 28.48
CA LEU A 350 3.97 14.68 29.10
C LEU A 350 3.90 13.24 28.58
N MET A 351 5.01 12.50 28.66
CA MET A 351 5.01 11.07 28.31
C MET A 351 3.97 10.27 29.12
N SER A 352 3.74 10.64 30.38
CA SER A 352 2.72 10.04 31.25
C SER A 352 1.29 10.33 30.82
N ASP A 353 1.07 11.30 29.92
CA ASP A 353 -0.25 11.55 29.35
C ASP A 353 -0.62 10.51 28.28
N PHE A 354 0.32 9.67 27.83
CA PHE A 354 0.07 8.65 26.82
C PHE A 354 -0.02 7.27 27.48
N GLY A 355 -1.03 6.49 27.10
CA GLY A 355 -1.18 5.12 27.59
C GLY A 355 -0.18 4.15 26.95
N ASP A 356 0.20 3.13 27.70
CA ASP A 356 1.19 2.12 27.27
C ASP A 356 0.68 1.18 26.15
N THR A 357 -0.62 1.17 25.88
CA THR A 357 -1.24 0.26 24.91
C THR A 357 -1.74 1.00 23.68
N LEU A 358 -1.02 0.85 22.57
CA LEU A 358 -1.59 1.01 21.24
C LEU A 358 -2.46 -0.22 20.98
N ASP A 359 -3.76 -0.14 21.26
CA ASP A 359 -4.67 -1.26 21.06
C ASP A 359 -5.08 -1.33 19.58
N LEU A 360 -4.26 -2.01 18.79
CA LEU A 360 -4.46 -2.22 17.35
C LEU A 360 -5.77 -2.96 17.01
N ASN A 361 -6.50 -3.51 18.00
CA ASN A 361 -7.67 -4.35 17.80
C ASN A 361 -8.88 -4.00 18.69
N ARG A 362 -8.87 -2.90 19.46
CA ARG A 362 -10.08 -2.49 20.19
C ARG A 362 -10.89 -1.50 19.38
N PRO A 363 -12.04 -1.91 18.82
CA PRO A 363 -13.09 -0.94 18.56
C PRO A 363 -13.46 -0.24 19.89
N PRO A 364 -13.93 1.03 19.85
CA PRO A 364 -14.47 1.70 21.02
C PRO A 364 -15.49 0.79 21.70
N ILE A 365 -15.67 0.93 23.02
CA ILE A 365 -16.59 0.11 23.82
C ILE A 365 -18.02 0.47 23.40
N ARG A 366 -18.44 0.00 22.23
CA ARG A 366 -19.72 0.34 21.60
C ARG A 366 -20.70 -0.83 21.58
N GLU A 367 -20.35 -1.96 22.19
CA GLU A 367 -21.16 -3.18 22.12
C GLU A 367 -21.32 -3.90 23.46
N LYS A 368 -21.89 -3.20 24.43
CA LYS A 368 -22.81 -3.86 25.38
C LYS A 368 -24.24 -3.34 25.28
N ARG A 369 -24.44 -2.08 24.87
CA ARG A 369 -25.79 -1.50 24.84
C ARG A 369 -26.64 -1.93 23.64
N ARG A 370 -26.02 -2.22 22.49
CA ARG A 370 -26.76 -2.60 21.26
C ARG A 370 -27.15 -4.08 21.23
N LEU A 371 -26.31 -4.97 21.78
CA LEU A 371 -26.60 -6.41 21.88
C LEU A 371 -27.69 -6.75 22.91
N ASP A 372 -27.88 -5.90 23.92
CA ASP A 372 -28.98 -6.05 24.89
C ASP A 372 -30.32 -5.51 24.33
N GLU A 373 -30.30 -4.57 23.38
CA GLU A 373 -31.51 -4.07 22.71
C GLU A 373 -31.99 -4.97 21.56
N GLU A 374 -31.09 -5.67 20.84
CA GLU A 374 -31.47 -6.63 19.79
C GLU A 374 -31.95 -7.99 20.31
N LYS A 375 -31.77 -8.29 21.61
CA LYS A 375 -32.28 -9.52 22.24
C LYS A 375 -33.74 -9.45 22.73
N ASN A 376 -34.41 -8.32 22.54
CA ASN A 376 -35.79 -8.08 23.00
C ASN A 376 -36.86 -8.18 21.90
N TRP A 377 -36.57 -8.82 20.77
CA TRP A 377 -37.62 -9.27 19.86
C TRP A 377 -38.23 -10.57 20.41
N ASP A 378 -39.26 -10.40 21.24
CA ASP A 378 -40.08 -11.49 21.77
C ASP A 378 -40.70 -12.28 20.60
N GLU A 379 -40.62 -13.61 20.67
CA GLU A 379 -41.20 -14.58 19.72
C GLU A 379 -42.76 -14.55 19.69
N GLY A 380 -43.40 -13.53 20.26
CA GLY A 380 -44.85 -13.35 20.33
C GLY A 380 -45.47 -12.53 19.19
N ASP A 381 -44.67 -11.85 18.37
CA ASP A 381 -45.18 -10.90 17.35
C ASP A 381 -45.45 -11.53 15.97
N PHE A 382 -45.39 -12.87 15.87
CA PHE A 382 -45.83 -13.60 14.67
C PHE A 382 -46.98 -14.56 15.01
N VAL A 383 -48.20 -14.02 15.11
CA VAL A 383 -49.47 -14.78 15.01
C VAL A 383 -50.41 -14.09 14.04
#